data_AF-A0A554GJ84-F1
#
_entry.id   AF-A0A554GJ84-F1
#
_cell.length_a   1.000
_cell.length_b   1.000
_cell.length_c   1.000
_cell.angle_alpha   90.00
_cell.angle_beta   90.00
_cell.angle_gamma   90.00
#
_symmetry.space_group_name_H-M   'P 1'
#
loop_
_entity.id
_entity.type
_entity.pdbx_description
1 polymer ?
#
loop_
_entity_poly.entity_id
_entity_poly.type
_entity_poly.pdbx_seq_one_letter_code
_entity_poly.pdbx_strand_id
1 'polypeptide(L)'
;MPDAQELESYIRQKFAENVGLSVAELFSDDLTLAALITRSERMTNSVDLMEAFARTSNGLRKEYGLRVRLPALSLDTPVSKVLEVFMAEVSNPGRQSA
;
A
#
# COMPACT_ATOMS: atom_id res chain seq x y z
N MET A 1 -9.28 5.51 18.28
CA MET A 1 -8.95 5.43 16.84
C MET A 1 -7.46 5.67 16.72
N PRO A 2 -6.73 4.86 15.96
CA PRO A 2 -5.32 5.13 15.70
C PRO A 2 -5.16 6.50 15.04
N ASP A 3 -4.08 7.21 15.36
CA ASP A 3 -3.78 8.49 14.74
C ASP A 3 -3.38 8.31 13.26
N ALA A 4 -3.59 9.34 12.43
CA ALA A 4 -3.25 9.31 11.02
C ALA A 4 -1.75 9.03 10.78
N GLN A 5 -0.86 9.60 11.61
CA GLN A 5 0.58 9.36 11.50
C GLN A 5 0.95 7.91 11.85
N GLU A 6 0.25 7.32 12.81
CA GLU A 6 0.43 5.92 13.20
C GLU A 6 0.03 4.99 12.06
N LEU A 7 -1.15 5.22 11.47
CA LEU A 7 -1.64 4.44 10.33
C LEU A 7 -0.74 4.57 9.10
N GLU A 8 -0.30 5.78 8.78
CA GLU A 8 0.60 6.03 7.66
C GLU A 8 1.93 5.28 7.84
N SER A 9 2.51 5.39 9.04
CA SER A 9 3.74 4.68 9.40
C SER A 9 3.59 3.17 9.31
N TYR A 10 2.46 2.64 9.80
CA TYR A 10 2.12 1.23 9.71
C TYR A 10 2.00 0.76 8.25
N ILE A 11 1.25 1.48 7.41
CA ILE A 11 1.05 1.15 6.00
C ILE A 11 2.39 1.14 5.27
N ARG A 12 3.21 2.18 5.47
CA ARG A 12 4.54 2.27 4.86
C ARG A 12 5.42 1.09 5.24
N GLN A 13 5.51 0.77 6.53
CA GLN A 13 6.32 -0.34 7.02
C GLN A 13 5.82 -1.69 6.48
N LYS A 14 4.51 -1.96 6.59
CA LYS A 14 3.94 -3.25 6.14
C LYS A 14 4.03 -3.42 4.64
N PHE A 15 3.78 -2.37 3.87
CA PHE A 15 3.92 -2.44 2.43
C PHE A 15 5.38 -2.71 2.04
N ALA A 16 6.33 -2.00 2.66
CA ALA A 16 7.77 -2.22 2.50
C ALA A 16 8.18 -3.67 2.79
N GLU A 17 7.73 -4.25 3.92
CA GLU A 17 7.97 -5.65 4.27
C GLU A 17 7.41 -6.62 3.22
N ASN A 18 6.19 -6.38 2.74
CA ASN A 18 5.50 -7.24 1.78
C ASN A 18 6.16 -7.20 0.40
N VAL A 19 6.67 -6.04 -0.02
CA VAL A 19 7.38 -5.90 -1.31
C VAL A 19 8.87 -6.11 -1.20
N GLY A 20 9.43 -6.33 -0.01
CA GLY A 20 10.86 -6.62 0.16
C GLY A 20 11.79 -5.47 -0.17
N LEU A 21 11.35 -4.22 0.00
CA LEU A 21 12.16 -3.01 -0.16
C LEU A 21 12.09 -2.20 1.13
N SER A 22 13.07 -1.32 1.38
CA SER A 22 12.97 -0.38 2.50
C SER A 22 11.97 0.74 2.22
N VAL A 23 11.48 1.37 3.29
CA VAL A 23 10.62 2.57 3.18
C VAL A 23 11.34 3.69 2.42
N ALA A 24 12.65 3.86 2.62
CA ALA A 24 13.43 4.85 1.90
C ALA A 24 13.42 4.59 0.39
N GLU A 25 13.66 3.34 -0.04
CA GLU A 25 13.67 2.97 -1.46
C GLU A 25 12.30 3.15 -2.14
N LEU A 26 11.21 2.87 -1.42
CA LEU A 26 9.86 2.99 -1.96
C LEU A 26 9.38 4.43 -2.13
N PHE A 27 9.69 5.29 -1.16
CA PHE A 27 9.07 6.61 -1.05
C PHE A 27 10.00 7.77 -1.37
N SER A 28 11.32 7.58 -1.42
CA SER A 28 12.26 8.68 -1.77
C SER A 28 12.34 8.93 -3.26
N ASP A 29 12.24 7.88 -4.08
CA ASP A 29 12.31 7.96 -5.55
C ASP A 29 10.92 8.07 -6.21
N ASP A 30 9.85 8.07 -5.40
CA ASP A 30 8.44 7.97 -5.82
C ASP A 30 8.21 7.02 -7.00
N LEU A 31 8.62 5.76 -6.81
CA LEU A 31 8.62 4.77 -7.87
C LEU A 31 7.21 4.47 -8.38
N THR A 32 7.10 4.15 -9.66
CA THR A 32 5.88 3.53 -10.19
C THR A 32 5.78 2.08 -9.73
N LEU A 33 4.56 1.52 -9.73
CA LEU A 33 4.33 0.11 -9.43
C LEU A 33 5.10 -0.84 -10.38
N ALA A 34 5.25 -0.47 -11.65
CA ALA A 34 6.09 -1.19 -12.61
C ALA A 34 7.57 -1.18 -12.19
N ALA A 35 8.09 -0.01 -11.81
CA ALA A 35 9.47 0.13 -11.36
C ALA A 35 9.72 -0.64 -10.05
N LEU A 36 8.74 -0.66 -9.15
CA LEU A 36 8.76 -1.45 -7.92
C LEU A 36 8.90 -2.94 -8.22
N ILE A 37 8.08 -3.49 -9.12
CA ILE A 37 8.17 -4.91 -9.52
C ILE A 37 9.57 -5.22 -10.05
N THR A 38 10.15 -4.32 -10.83
CA THR A 38 11.49 -4.52 -11.42
C THR A 38 12.61 -4.44 -10.37
N ARG A 39 12.46 -3.61 -9.33
CA ARG A 39 13.49 -3.42 -8.29
C ARG A 39 13.41 -4.43 -7.15
N SER A 40 12.22 -4.96 -6.88
CA SER A 40 12.01 -5.88 -5.76
C SER A 40 12.46 -7.30 -6.10
N GLU A 41 13.27 -7.90 -5.23
CA GLU A 41 13.63 -9.32 -5.31
C GLU A 41 12.46 -10.26 -4.93
N ARG A 42 11.38 -9.73 -4.37
CA ARG A 42 10.18 -10.47 -3.94
C ARG A 42 9.01 -10.36 -4.92
N MET A 43 9.16 -9.60 -6.01
CA MET A 43 8.11 -9.35 -6.98
C MET A 43 8.59 -9.78 -8.36
N THR A 44 7.81 -10.62 -9.03
CA THR A 44 8.09 -11.03 -10.42
C THR A 44 7.09 -10.43 -11.39
N ASN A 45 5.87 -10.17 -10.92
CA ASN A 45 4.77 -9.70 -11.77
C ASN A 45 3.73 -8.88 -10.96
N SER A 46 2.68 -8.42 -11.64
CA SER A 46 1.61 -7.63 -11.03
C SER A 46 0.73 -8.42 -10.06
N VAL A 47 0.71 -9.76 -10.12
CA VAL A 47 -0.03 -10.61 -9.19
C VAL A 47 0.63 -10.57 -7.82
N ASP A 48 1.96 -10.67 -7.75
CA ASP A 48 2.70 -10.56 -6.48
C ASP A 48 2.43 -9.20 -5.82
N LEU A 49 2.36 -8.14 -6.63
CA LEU A 49 2.02 -6.81 -6.16
C LEU A 49 0.59 -6.73 -5.61
N MET A 50 -0.39 -7.34 -6.29
CA MET A 50 -1.76 -7.44 -5.77
C MET A 50 -1.81 -8.20 -4.45
N GLU A 51 -1.04 -9.29 -4.30
CA GLU A 51 -0.93 -10.00 -3.04
C GLU A 51 -0.33 -9.15 -1.93
N ALA A 52 0.71 -8.36 -2.22
CA ALA A 52 1.30 -7.43 -1.26
C ALA A 52 0.30 -6.37 -0.77
N PHE A 53 -0.52 -5.83 -1.69
CA PHE A 53 -1.62 -4.94 -1.31
C PHE A 53 -2.66 -5.65 -0.45
N ALA A 54 -3.07 -6.87 -0.82
CA ALA A 54 -4.02 -7.66 -0.05
C ALA A 54 -3.50 -7.98 1.36
N ARG A 55 -2.22 -8.33 1.51
CA ARG A 55 -1.56 -8.58 2.81
C ARG A 55 -1.54 -7.32 3.67
N THR A 56 -1.22 -6.17 3.08
CA THR A 56 -1.23 -4.88 3.79
C THR A 56 -2.63 -4.51 4.28
N SER A 57 -3.65 -4.61 3.41
CA SER A 57 -5.05 -4.37 3.76
C SER A 57 -5.58 -5.35 4.82
N ASN A 58 -5.18 -6.63 4.76
CA ASN A 58 -5.54 -7.62 5.75
C ASN A 58 -4.86 -7.35 7.11
N GLY A 59 -3.63 -6.82 7.11
CA GLY A 59 -2.94 -6.34 8.31
C GLY A 59 -3.74 -5.23 9.01
N LEU A 60 -4.14 -4.20 8.25
CA LEU A 60 -5.00 -3.12 8.75
C LEU A 60 -6.31 -3.64 9.36
N ARG A 61 -6.95 -4.61 8.72
CA ARG A 61 -8.16 -5.24 9.24
C ARG A 61 -7.91 -6.00 10.54
N LYS A 62 -6.79 -6.72 10.64
CA LYS A 62 -6.47 -7.56 11.80
C LYS A 62 -6.07 -6.72 13.01
N GLU A 63 -5.25 -5.70 12.80
CA GLU A 63 -4.67 -4.90 13.90
C GLU A 63 -5.56 -3.72 14.30
N TYR A 64 -6.25 -3.10 13.33
CA TYR A 64 -7.02 -1.87 13.57
C TYR A 64 -8.52 -2.02 13.27
N GLY A 65 -8.98 -3.19 12.78
CA GLY A 65 -10.37 -3.39 12.39
C GLY A 65 -10.78 -2.64 11.11
N LEU A 66 -9.82 -2.04 10.38
CA LEU A 66 -10.07 -1.17 9.24
C LEU A 66 -10.11 -1.98 7.94
N ARG A 67 -11.19 -1.84 7.17
CA ARG A 67 -11.32 -2.46 5.85
C ARG A 67 -10.97 -1.45 4.78
N VAL A 68 -9.97 -1.77 3.98
CA VAL A 68 -9.53 -0.96 2.84
C VAL A 68 -9.97 -1.63 1.54
N ARG A 69 -10.54 -0.86 0.63
CA ARG A 69 -10.82 -1.30 -0.74
C ARG A 69 -10.04 -0.43 -1.71
N LEU A 70 -8.95 -0.99 -2.24
CA LEU A 70 -8.21 -0.29 -3.28
C LEU A 70 -8.98 -0.34 -4.61
N PRO A 71 -9.02 0.77 -5.36
CA PRO A 71 -9.51 0.77 -6.73
C PRO A 71 -8.52 0.02 -7.64
N ALA A 72 -8.91 -0.18 -8.89
CA ALA A 72 -7.95 -0.59 -9.91
C ALA A 72 -6.89 0.51 -10.09
N LEU A 73 -5.62 0.13 -9.97
CA LEU A 73 -4.47 1.03 -10.13
C LEU A 73 -3.68 0.61 -11.37
N SER A 74 -3.23 1.59 -12.16
CA SER A 74 -2.31 1.33 -13.28
C SER A 74 -0.90 1.03 -12.76
N LEU A 75 -0.12 0.23 -13.49
CA LEU A 75 1.29 0.00 -13.15
C LEU A 75 2.16 1.26 -13.23
N ASP A 76 1.70 2.28 -13.95
CA ASP A 76 2.36 3.60 -14.00
C ASP A 76 2.06 4.47 -12.77
N THR A 77 1.19 4.00 -11.87
CA THR A 77 0.84 4.75 -10.66
C THR A 77 2.05 4.86 -9.73
N PRO A 78 2.41 6.06 -9.24
CA PRO A 78 3.45 6.22 -8.22
C PRO A 78 3.04 5.61 -6.88
N VAL A 79 4.01 5.09 -6.12
CA VAL A 79 3.79 4.50 -4.80
C VAL A 79 3.24 5.54 -3.82
N SER A 80 3.66 6.81 -3.90
CA SER A 80 3.07 7.90 -3.11
C SER A 80 1.55 7.97 -3.30
N LYS A 81 1.08 7.86 -4.54
CA LYS A 81 -0.34 7.91 -4.88
C LYS A 81 -1.11 6.72 -4.31
N VAL A 82 -0.48 5.54 -4.28
CA VAL A 82 -1.10 4.37 -3.67
C VAL A 82 -1.25 4.54 -2.16
N LEU A 83 -0.24 5.12 -1.49
CA LEU A 83 -0.32 5.45 -0.07
C LEU A 83 -1.46 6.46 0.21
N GLU A 84 -1.62 7.49 -0.63
CA GLU A 84 -2.75 8.43 -0.50
C GLU A 84 -4.11 7.71 -0.56
N VAL A 85 -4.25 6.72 -1.43
CA VAL A 85 -5.49 5.92 -1.54
C VAL A 85 -5.71 5.09 -0.28
N PHE A 86 -4.68 4.42 0.24
CA PHE A 86 -4.76 3.72 1.52
C PHE A 86 -5.22 4.66 2.65
N MET A 87 -4.58 5.82 2.75
CA MET A 87 -4.88 6.83 3.77
C MET A 87 -6.31 7.38 3.65
N ALA A 88 -6.79 7.60 2.43
CA ALA A 88 -8.16 8.02 2.18
C ALA A 88 -9.19 6.97 2.63
N GLU A 89 -8.91 5.69 2.35
CA GLU A 89 -9.80 4.58 2.72
C GLU A 89 -9.86 4.36 4.24
N VAL A 90 -8.70 4.40 4.94
CA VAL A 90 -8.67 4.24 6.40
C VAL A 90 -9.24 5.44 7.15
N SER A 91 -9.13 6.65 6.57
CA SER A 91 -9.71 7.86 7.15
C SER A 91 -11.21 7.97 6.90
N ASN A 92 -11.73 7.26 5.89
CA ASN A 92 -13.15 7.29 5.53
C ASN A 92 -13.67 5.88 5.18
N PRO A 93 -13.78 4.97 6.17
CA PRO A 93 -14.16 3.57 5.96
C PRO A 93 -15.61 3.37 5.44
N GLY A 94 -16.38 4.45 5.28
CA GLY A 94 -17.74 4.47 4.73
C GLY A 94 -17.82 4.81 3.24
N ARG A 95 -16.70 5.08 2.56
CA ARG A 95 -16.71 5.38 1.13
C ARG A 95 -16.95 4.09 0.32
N GLN A 96 -18.21 3.65 0.27
CA GLN A 96 -18.66 2.75 -0.78
C GLN A 96 -18.38 3.47 -2.10
N SER A 97 -17.44 2.94 -2.88
CA SER A 97 -17.13 3.43 -4.22
C SER A 97 -18.46 3.55 -4.98
N ALA A 98 -18.85 4.81 -5.26
CA ALA A 98 -20.01 5.14 -6.07
C ALA A 98 -19.77 4.76 -7.54
#